data_AF-A0A3R7NSM2-F1
#
_entry.id   AF-A0A3R7NSM2-F1
#
_cell.length_a   1.000
_cell.length_b   1.000
_cell.length_c   1.000
_cell.angle_alpha   90.00
_cell.angle_beta   90.00
_cell.angle_gamma   90.00
#
_symmetry.space_group_name_H-M   'P 1'
#
loop_
_entity.id
_entity.type
_entity.pdbx_description
1 polymer ?
#
loop_
_entity_poly.entity_id
_entity_poly.type
_entity_poly.pdbx_seq_one_letter_code
_entity_poly.pdbx_strand_id
1 'polypeptide(L)'
;MSVSCKNSLLSRVTSIEKAAEVAKKAAPKVVQLSEEAKTLPPHIRSVTEPAKLNAQTPFFKCPPWAGLPAIACHLQCTRDGVPMASLGLERFPFYLFGRSRVCDYVLEHPSISSIHAVLVFHSEQQCFVLMDLGSTNGIKLNGTRIERRRPIPAPIGSRIQFGFSSRMYKVARGPPPSSKRLREEQEGEAVAKGKDQENNSSRDVVVRDSHVGEAGSYTTPTAATSAEDKRDGGAVTASLETHKREVDKAEQGQGVAAAAAAAAAPAPPPPAAVAVSVQAPPEQSGSVTAPEPLPPVLPPPTEKRHLYQVLIKHKDVRRPVSLAPRNKGDKITRSKSDALTLAGAILARHGDQKAVWSLDEFITVVRDYSECGSAKRNGDLGMVESGTYTESFDLAAFALDCGRVSAPVETELGVHLIYRAA
;
A
#
# COMPACT_ATOMS: atom_id res chain seq x y z
N MET A 1 23.64 -34.09 -34.22
CA MET A 1 24.17 -33.81 -32.87
C MET A 1 23.09 -33.04 -32.10
N SER A 2 22.78 -33.40 -30.85
CA SER A 2 21.73 -32.71 -30.08
C SER A 2 22.34 -31.77 -29.03
N VAL A 3 21.94 -30.50 -29.03
CA VAL A 3 22.48 -29.48 -28.13
C VAL A 3 21.75 -29.52 -26.80
N SER A 4 22.45 -29.96 -25.74
CA SER A 4 21.88 -30.04 -24.39
C SER A 4 21.71 -28.64 -23.79
N CYS A 5 20.49 -28.11 -23.85
CA CYS A 5 20.12 -26.84 -23.23
C CYS A 5 20.10 -26.99 -21.69
N LYS A 6 21.24 -26.69 -21.05
CA LYS A 6 21.39 -26.67 -19.59
C LYS A 6 20.63 -25.48 -19.00
N ASN A 7 19.37 -25.68 -18.65
CA ASN A 7 18.57 -24.69 -17.91
C ASN A 7 19.25 -24.36 -16.58
N SER A 8 19.75 -23.12 -16.45
CA SER A 8 20.42 -22.63 -15.23
C SER A 8 19.40 -22.26 -14.15
N LEU A 9 18.70 -23.27 -13.64
CA LEU A 9 17.80 -23.15 -12.51
C LEU A 9 18.62 -23.20 -11.22
N LEU A 10 18.77 -22.06 -10.56
CA LEU A 10 19.38 -21.96 -9.23
C LEU A 10 18.68 -22.93 -8.26
N SER A 11 19.48 -23.69 -7.50
CA SER A 11 18.98 -24.61 -6.50
C SER A 11 18.21 -23.86 -5.40
N ARG A 12 17.13 -24.47 -4.91
CA ARG A 12 16.32 -23.89 -3.83
C ARG A 12 17.12 -23.91 -2.53
N VAL A 13 17.54 -22.74 -2.07
CA VAL A 13 18.09 -22.56 -0.71
C VAL A 13 17.04 -23.01 0.32
N THR A 14 17.49 -23.66 1.39
CA THR A 14 16.61 -24.17 2.45
C THR A 14 15.86 -23.03 3.15
N SER A 15 14.57 -23.24 3.37
CA SER A 15 13.71 -22.28 4.07
C SER A 15 14.14 -22.16 5.54
N ILE A 16 14.66 -20.99 5.92
CA ILE A 16 14.93 -20.69 7.34
C ILE A 16 13.59 -20.45 8.04
N GLU A 17 13.10 -21.45 8.76
CA GLU A 17 11.91 -21.33 9.59
C GLU A 17 12.13 -20.30 10.70
N LYS A 18 11.32 -19.24 10.69
CA LYS A 18 11.22 -18.26 11.77
C LYS A 18 9.77 -17.93 11.98
N ALA A 19 9.21 -18.42 13.09
CA ALA A 19 7.84 -18.17 13.49
C ALA A 19 7.58 -16.65 13.54
N ALA A 20 6.54 -16.21 12.84
CA ALA A 20 5.94 -14.91 13.01
C ALA A 20 4.60 -15.14 13.71
N GLU A 21 4.54 -14.83 15.00
CA GLU A 21 3.35 -15.07 15.81
C GLU A 21 2.19 -14.17 15.34
N VAL A 22 1.18 -14.75 14.70
CA VAL A 22 -0.01 -14.03 14.26
C VAL A 22 -1.04 -14.01 15.40
N ALA A 23 -0.79 -13.13 16.37
CA ALA A 23 -1.70 -12.90 17.49
C ALA A 23 -3.11 -12.51 16.98
N LYS A 24 -4.16 -13.11 17.56
CA LYS A 24 -5.56 -12.82 17.22
C LYS A 24 -5.87 -11.35 17.52
N LYS A 25 -6.12 -10.53 16.49
CA LYS A 25 -6.35 -9.09 16.64
C LYS A 25 -7.67 -8.84 17.37
N ALA A 26 -7.58 -8.44 18.64
CA ALA A 26 -8.71 -8.01 19.44
C ALA A 26 -9.37 -6.74 18.86
N ALA A 27 -10.60 -6.44 19.31
CA ALA A 27 -11.32 -5.23 18.92
C ALA A 27 -10.47 -3.96 19.18
N PRO A 28 -10.56 -2.93 18.31
CA PRO A 28 -9.74 -1.74 18.41
C PRO A 28 -10.12 -0.91 19.65
N LYS A 29 -9.39 -1.10 20.75
CA LYS A 29 -9.33 -0.13 21.84
C LYS A 29 -8.85 1.21 21.28
N VAL A 30 -9.34 2.32 21.82
CA VAL A 30 -8.86 3.66 21.44
C VAL A 30 -7.42 3.80 21.91
N VAL A 31 -6.46 3.59 21.00
CA VAL A 31 -5.03 3.67 21.29
C VAL A 31 -4.63 5.14 21.41
N GLN A 32 -4.40 5.59 22.64
CA GLN A 32 -3.83 6.90 22.91
C GLN A 32 -2.39 6.97 22.38
N LEU A 33 -2.01 8.11 21.79
CA LEU A 33 -0.64 8.38 21.33
C LEU A 33 0.31 8.53 22.53
N SER A 34 1.50 7.93 22.45
CA SER A 34 2.55 8.17 23.46
C SER A 34 3.03 9.62 23.43
N GLU A 35 3.66 10.09 24.51
CA GLU A 35 4.12 11.49 24.59
C GLU A 35 5.12 11.83 23.48
N GLU A 36 5.98 10.90 23.07
CA GLU A 36 6.91 11.11 21.95
C GLU A 36 6.20 11.05 20.59
N ALA A 37 5.14 10.25 20.45
CA ALA A 37 4.32 10.24 19.24
C ALA A 37 3.50 11.55 19.08
N LYS A 38 3.30 12.31 20.17
CA LYS A 38 2.65 13.64 20.13
C LYS A 38 3.58 14.74 19.61
N THR A 39 4.91 14.65 19.79
CA THR A 39 5.85 15.69 19.34
C THR A 39 6.04 15.71 17.82
N LEU A 40 5.65 14.64 17.13
CA LEU A 40 5.68 14.55 15.67
C LEU A 40 4.69 15.56 15.04
N PRO A 41 5.07 16.21 13.92
CA PRO A 41 4.21 17.15 13.19
C PRO A 41 2.78 16.63 12.93
N PRO A 42 1.75 17.51 12.98
CA PRO A 42 0.35 17.11 12.98
C PRO A 42 -0.07 16.36 11.71
N HIS A 43 0.56 16.65 10.56
CA HIS A 43 0.30 15.94 9.30
C HIS A 43 0.73 14.46 9.34
N ILE A 44 1.74 14.10 10.14
CA ILE A 44 2.15 12.69 10.32
C ILE A 44 1.11 11.97 11.19
N ARG A 45 0.69 12.65 12.27
CA ARG A 45 -0.27 12.15 13.26
C ARG A 45 -1.69 12.00 12.72
N SER A 46 -2.07 12.73 11.67
CA SER A 46 -3.36 12.56 10.98
C SER A 46 -3.36 11.48 9.90
N VAL A 47 -2.22 11.22 9.25
CA VAL A 47 -2.10 10.25 8.14
C VAL A 47 -1.76 8.83 8.63
N THR A 48 -1.14 8.68 9.80
CA THR A 48 -0.62 7.40 10.29
C THR A 48 -1.45 6.83 11.44
N GLU A 49 -1.79 5.53 11.41
CA GLU A 49 -2.48 4.87 12.53
C GLU A 49 -1.72 5.09 13.86
N PRO A 50 -2.38 5.51 14.95
CA PRO A 50 -1.70 5.75 16.24
C PRO A 50 -1.07 4.49 16.80
N ALA A 51 -1.66 3.31 16.54
CA ALA A 51 -1.10 2.02 16.89
C ALA A 51 0.22 1.72 16.15
N LYS A 52 0.37 2.16 14.89
CA LYS A 52 1.63 2.02 14.15
C LYS A 52 2.67 3.00 14.68
N LEU A 53 2.29 4.24 14.94
CA LEU A 53 3.19 5.30 15.42
C LEU A 53 3.77 4.98 16.80
N ASN A 54 2.92 4.52 17.73
CA ASN A 54 3.35 3.99 19.03
C ASN A 54 4.26 2.75 18.89
N ALA A 55 4.08 1.91 17.87
CA ALA A 55 4.94 0.76 17.62
C ALA A 55 6.30 1.12 16.98
N GLN A 56 6.41 2.28 16.31
CA GLN A 56 7.67 2.79 15.73
C GLN A 56 8.54 3.49 16.79
N THR A 57 7.91 4.22 17.71
CA THR A 57 8.54 5.06 18.73
C THR A 57 9.68 4.39 19.54
N PRO A 58 9.60 3.10 19.95
CA PRO A 58 10.69 2.43 20.68
C PRO A 58 11.96 2.19 19.86
N PHE A 59 11.87 2.19 18.52
CA PHE A 59 12.99 1.86 17.64
C PHE A 59 13.74 3.09 17.12
N PHE A 60 13.04 4.21 16.96
CA PHE A 60 13.61 5.46 16.47
C PHE A 60 12.83 6.66 17.01
N LYS A 61 13.57 7.69 17.48
CA LYS A 61 13.01 8.98 17.87
C LYS A 61 13.38 10.02 16.81
N CYS A 62 12.40 10.75 16.30
CA CYS A 62 12.62 11.78 15.29
C CYS A 62 13.46 12.92 15.87
N PRO A 63 14.62 13.27 15.28
CA PRO A 63 15.43 14.39 15.74
C PRO A 63 14.82 15.74 15.32
N PRO A 64 15.12 16.85 16.02
CA PRO A 64 14.51 18.16 15.74
C PRO A 64 14.91 18.77 14.39
N TRP A 65 16.06 18.37 13.84
CA TRP A 65 16.51 18.77 12.49
C TRP A 65 15.84 18.00 11.35
N ALA A 66 14.96 17.03 11.65
CA ALA A 66 14.25 16.28 10.64
C ALA A 66 13.10 17.13 10.06
N GLY A 67 13.07 17.29 8.74
CA GLY A 67 12.06 18.08 8.03
C GLY A 67 11.51 17.37 6.81
N LEU A 68 10.61 18.02 6.08
CA LEU A 68 10.17 17.54 4.76
C LEU A 68 11.12 18.07 3.65
N PRO A 69 11.35 17.31 2.57
CA PRO A 69 12.12 17.80 1.43
C PRO A 69 11.34 18.86 0.65
N ALA A 70 11.97 20.00 0.38
CA ALA A 70 11.35 21.08 -0.42
C ALA A 70 11.14 20.71 -1.90
N ILE A 71 11.81 19.66 -2.37
CA ILE A 71 11.66 19.09 -3.72
C ILE A 71 11.21 17.63 -3.54
N ALA A 72 10.12 17.23 -4.20
CA ALA A 72 9.67 15.84 -4.22
C ALA A 72 10.83 14.89 -4.56
N CYS A 73 10.95 13.79 -3.82
CA CYS A 73 12.03 12.82 -3.95
C CYS A 73 11.50 11.39 -3.82
N HIS A 74 12.20 10.43 -4.43
CA HIS A 74 11.86 9.01 -4.35
C HIS A 74 13.10 8.12 -4.32
N LEU A 75 12.94 6.88 -3.88
CA LEU A 75 13.89 5.80 -4.10
C LEU A 75 13.51 5.05 -5.38
N GLN A 76 14.30 5.21 -6.43
CA GLN A 76 14.23 4.39 -7.63
C GLN A 76 14.73 2.99 -7.27
N CYS A 77 13.84 1.99 -7.28
CA CYS A 77 14.17 0.61 -6.95
C CYS A 77 14.52 -0.16 -8.22
N THR A 78 15.69 -0.81 -8.27
CA THR A 78 16.06 -1.75 -9.34
C THR A 78 16.42 -3.11 -8.74
N ARG A 79 16.12 -4.19 -9.44
CA ARG A 79 16.41 -5.57 -9.01
C ARG A 79 16.92 -6.36 -10.21
N ASP A 80 18.14 -6.87 -10.10
CA ASP A 80 18.79 -7.65 -11.17
C ASP A 80 18.83 -6.90 -12.52
N GLY A 81 19.02 -5.57 -12.46
CA GLY A 81 18.98 -4.65 -13.59
C GLY A 81 17.58 -4.12 -13.97
N VAL A 82 16.50 -4.82 -13.60
CA VAL A 82 15.13 -4.44 -13.95
C VAL A 82 14.60 -3.35 -13.00
N PRO A 83 14.07 -2.21 -13.50
CA PRO A 83 13.45 -1.21 -12.64
C PRO A 83 12.10 -1.69 -12.09
N MET A 84 11.85 -1.37 -10.83
CA MET A 84 10.65 -1.73 -10.06
C MET A 84 9.90 -0.46 -9.60
N ALA A 85 8.74 -0.64 -8.95
CA ALA A 85 7.99 0.45 -8.34
C ALA A 85 8.88 1.27 -7.37
N SER A 86 8.88 2.59 -7.56
CA SER A 86 9.67 3.53 -6.76
C SER A 86 8.96 3.91 -5.45
N LEU A 87 9.73 4.25 -4.42
CA LEU A 87 9.22 4.56 -3.08
C LEU A 87 9.29 6.06 -2.80
N GLY A 88 8.15 6.74 -2.63
CA GLY A 88 8.10 8.20 -2.41
C GLY A 88 8.61 8.62 -1.03
N LEU A 89 9.40 9.70 -0.98
CA LEU A 89 10.03 10.25 0.23
C LEU A 89 9.48 11.64 0.63
N GLU A 90 8.32 12.03 0.10
CA GLU A 90 7.76 13.39 0.20
C GLU A 90 6.77 13.60 1.37
N ARG A 91 6.28 12.52 2.00
CA ARG A 91 5.15 12.56 2.95
C ARG A 91 5.56 12.66 4.42
N PHE A 92 6.76 12.20 4.78
CA PHE A 92 7.21 12.08 6.17
C PHE A 92 8.69 12.50 6.29
N PRO A 93 9.10 13.06 7.44
CA PRO A 93 10.49 13.50 7.65
C PRO A 93 11.46 12.34 7.91
N PHE A 94 10.94 11.13 8.19
CA PHE A 94 11.72 9.90 8.21
C PHE A 94 10.90 8.71 7.69
N TYR A 95 11.61 7.65 7.30
CA TYR A 95 11.06 6.40 6.79
C TYR A 95 11.81 5.21 7.39
N LEU A 96 11.07 4.27 8.00
CA LEU A 96 11.61 3.01 8.50
C LEU A 96 11.58 1.93 7.41
N PHE A 97 12.70 1.22 7.29
CA PHE A 97 12.91 0.10 6.35
C PHE A 97 13.20 -1.18 7.12
N GLY A 98 12.56 -2.28 6.72
CA GLY A 98 12.77 -3.58 7.35
C GLY A 98 11.70 -4.59 6.96
N ARG A 99 11.75 -5.78 7.55
CA ARG A 99 10.84 -6.90 7.25
C ARG A 99 9.54 -6.89 8.05
N SER A 100 9.39 -5.97 9.02
CA SER A 100 8.20 -5.81 9.86
C SER A 100 7.14 -4.95 9.18
N ARG A 101 5.85 -5.23 9.45
CA ARG A 101 4.72 -4.36 9.05
C ARG A 101 4.68 -3.02 9.81
N VAL A 102 5.50 -2.87 10.86
CA VAL A 102 5.72 -1.61 11.59
C VAL A 102 6.58 -0.62 10.78
N CYS A 103 7.36 -1.11 9.81
CA CYS A 103 8.11 -0.25 8.89
C CYS A 103 7.17 0.51 7.92
N ASP A 104 7.67 1.58 7.31
CA ASP A 104 6.95 2.34 6.28
C ASP A 104 7.17 1.71 4.91
N TYR A 105 8.37 1.20 4.67
CA TYR A 105 8.68 0.36 3.53
C TYR A 105 9.09 -1.05 3.99
N VAL A 106 8.14 -1.97 3.81
CA VAL A 106 8.31 -3.40 4.12
C VAL A 106 9.14 -4.05 3.01
N LEU A 107 10.31 -4.60 3.37
CA LEU A 107 11.28 -5.16 2.43
C LEU A 107 11.30 -6.69 2.49
N GLU A 108 10.84 -7.31 1.40
CA GLU A 108 10.76 -8.77 1.25
C GLU A 108 12.14 -9.39 0.97
N HIS A 109 12.93 -9.64 2.01
CA HIS A 109 14.16 -10.43 1.89
C HIS A 109 14.52 -11.13 3.23
N PRO A 110 14.95 -12.40 3.23
CA PRO A 110 15.31 -13.11 4.47
C PRO A 110 16.53 -12.50 5.18
N SER A 111 17.44 -11.84 4.45
CA SER A 111 18.60 -11.16 5.05
C SER A 111 18.28 -9.81 5.70
N ILE A 112 17.05 -9.29 5.54
CA ILE A 112 16.68 -7.97 6.06
C ILE A 112 16.02 -8.16 7.43
N SER A 113 16.49 -7.37 8.39
CA SER A 113 16.04 -7.39 9.79
C SER A 113 14.61 -6.84 9.91
N SER A 114 13.87 -7.25 10.95
CA SER A 114 12.47 -6.81 11.16
C SER A 114 12.34 -5.28 11.17
N ILE A 115 13.20 -4.62 11.93
CA ILE A 115 13.59 -3.22 11.76
C ILE A 115 15.06 -3.24 11.31
N HIS A 116 15.43 -2.52 10.26
CA HIS A 116 16.75 -2.65 9.62
C HIS A 116 17.46 -1.31 9.43
N ALA A 117 16.74 -0.30 8.93
CA ALA A 117 17.27 1.04 8.68
C ALA A 117 16.23 2.13 8.96
N VAL A 118 16.71 3.35 9.16
CA VAL A 118 15.92 4.57 9.00
C VAL A 118 16.61 5.49 7.99
N LEU A 119 15.80 6.15 7.15
CA LEU A 119 16.23 7.27 6.31
C LEU A 119 15.49 8.52 6.81
N VAL A 120 16.22 9.56 7.18
CA VAL A 120 15.69 10.83 7.70
C VAL A 120 16.02 11.93 6.69
N PHE A 121 15.12 12.86 6.40
CA PHE A 121 15.47 14.06 5.65
C PHE A 121 15.90 15.18 6.61
N HIS A 122 17.11 15.71 6.39
CA HIS A 122 17.74 16.72 7.23
C HIS A 122 17.55 18.10 6.58
N SER A 123 16.82 18.99 7.24
CA SER A 123 16.29 20.22 6.64
C SER A 123 17.35 21.25 6.25
N GLU A 124 18.36 21.46 7.09
CA GLU A 124 19.39 22.49 6.92
C GLU A 124 20.31 22.18 5.72
N GLN A 125 20.83 20.96 5.66
CA GLN A 125 21.71 20.45 4.60
C GLN A 125 20.96 19.97 3.34
N GLN A 126 19.62 20.01 3.32
CA GLN A 126 18.77 19.54 2.23
C GLN A 126 19.11 18.14 1.69
N CYS A 127 19.48 17.22 2.58
CA CYS A 127 19.97 15.89 2.25
C CYS A 127 19.25 14.79 3.04
N PHE A 128 19.27 13.55 2.54
CA PHE A 128 18.85 12.41 3.35
C PHE A 128 20.03 11.89 4.19
N VAL A 129 19.73 11.46 5.41
CA VAL A 129 20.65 10.83 6.36
C VAL A 129 20.18 9.41 6.59
N LEU A 130 21.03 8.44 6.26
CA LEU A 130 20.79 7.01 6.42
C LEU A 130 21.44 6.52 7.72
N MET A 131 20.72 5.69 8.47
CA MET A 131 21.25 5.05 9.69
C MET A 131 20.83 3.58 9.75
N ASP A 132 21.82 2.68 9.93
CA ASP A 132 21.59 1.27 10.23
C ASP A 132 21.22 1.13 11.72
N LEU A 133 20.06 0.51 12.02
CA LEU A 133 19.52 0.43 13.39
C LEU A 133 20.08 -0.74 14.23
N GLY A 134 21.16 -1.38 13.78
CA GLY A 134 21.80 -2.54 14.44
C GLY A 134 21.64 -3.85 13.66
N SER A 135 21.54 -3.77 12.34
CA SER A 135 21.16 -4.87 11.47
C SER A 135 22.18 -6.00 11.40
N THR A 136 21.70 -7.23 11.24
CA THR A 136 22.55 -8.43 11.19
C THR A 136 23.53 -8.37 10.01
N ASN A 137 23.02 -8.12 8.80
CA ASN A 137 23.80 -8.21 7.57
C ASN A 137 24.40 -6.87 7.11
N GLY A 138 24.08 -5.77 7.78
CA GLY A 138 24.53 -4.42 7.42
C GLY A 138 23.75 -3.82 6.26
N ILE A 139 24.06 -2.57 5.98
CA ILE A 139 23.62 -1.80 4.82
C ILE A 139 24.86 -1.42 4.00
N LYS A 140 24.73 -1.28 2.69
CA LYS A 140 25.76 -0.67 1.84
C LYS A 140 25.25 0.64 1.23
N LEU A 141 26.11 1.64 1.19
CA LEU A 141 25.91 2.93 0.54
C LEU A 141 26.98 3.10 -0.54
N ASN A 142 26.57 3.31 -1.78
CA ASN A 142 27.44 3.42 -2.96
C ASN A 142 28.40 2.21 -3.14
N GLY A 143 27.98 1.03 -2.67
CA GLY A 143 28.77 -0.21 -2.68
C GLY A 143 29.54 -0.49 -1.39
N THR A 144 29.97 0.56 -0.68
CA THR A 144 30.69 0.46 0.60
C THR A 144 29.74 0.09 1.74
N ARG A 145 30.12 -0.86 2.62
CA ARG A 145 29.34 -1.19 3.81
C ARG A 145 29.41 -0.06 4.83
N ILE A 146 28.28 0.37 5.37
CA ILE A 146 28.23 1.42 6.41
C ILE A 146 28.30 0.85 7.84
N GLU A 147 28.72 1.70 8.76
CA GLU A 147 28.75 1.41 10.20
C GLU A 147 27.33 1.37 10.81
N ARG A 148 27.16 0.54 11.85
CA ARG A 148 25.90 0.44 12.60
C ARG A 148 25.71 1.64 13.52
N ARG A 149 24.46 2.11 13.66
CA ARG A 149 24.02 3.21 14.54
C ARG A 149 24.64 4.60 14.23
N ARG A 150 25.44 4.73 13.18
CA ARG A 150 26.01 6.01 12.74
C ARG A 150 25.09 6.67 11.70
N PRO A 151 24.73 7.96 11.85
CA PRO A 151 24.07 8.73 10.80
C PRO A 151 25.09 9.06 9.69
N ILE A 152 24.76 8.73 8.44
CA ILE A 152 25.64 8.93 7.27
C ILE A 152 24.84 9.63 6.16
N PRO A 153 25.35 10.71 5.54
CA PRO A 153 24.64 11.41 4.47
C PRO A 153 24.51 10.53 3.22
N ALA A 154 23.30 10.44 2.69
CA ALA A 154 22.91 9.77 1.46
C ALA A 154 22.32 10.80 0.49
N PRO A 155 23.13 11.70 -0.10
CA PRO A 155 22.66 12.71 -1.04
C PRO A 155 22.02 12.10 -2.29
N ILE A 156 21.23 12.89 -3.01
CA ILE A 156 20.59 12.47 -4.27
C ILE A 156 21.63 11.91 -5.26
N GLY A 157 21.29 10.79 -5.89
CA GLY A 157 22.20 9.95 -6.66
C GLY A 157 22.71 8.72 -5.90
N SER A 158 22.74 8.75 -4.56
CA SER A 158 23.28 7.67 -3.73
C SER A 158 22.50 6.36 -3.87
N ARG A 159 23.22 5.24 -3.81
CA ARG A 159 22.72 3.88 -4.02
C ARG A 159 22.77 3.07 -2.72
N ILE A 160 21.61 2.70 -2.19
CA ILE A 160 21.43 1.99 -0.92
C ILE A 160 21.10 0.52 -1.17
N GLN A 161 21.82 -0.41 -0.53
CA GLN A 161 21.56 -1.86 -0.55
C GLN A 161 21.33 -2.37 0.87
N PHE A 162 20.21 -3.07 1.09
CA PHE A 162 19.84 -3.60 2.41
C PHE A 162 20.21 -5.08 2.55
N GLY A 163 21.17 -5.39 3.41
CA GLY A 163 21.75 -6.73 3.57
C GLY A 163 22.28 -7.31 2.25
N PHE A 164 21.82 -8.53 1.93
CA PHE A 164 22.16 -9.27 0.72
C PHE A 164 21.05 -9.26 -0.34
N SER A 165 20.11 -8.32 -0.28
CA SER A 165 19.07 -8.22 -1.33
C SER A 165 19.67 -7.78 -2.65
N SER A 166 19.25 -8.38 -3.77
CA SER A 166 19.58 -7.87 -5.11
C SER A 166 18.81 -6.59 -5.48
N ARG A 167 17.91 -6.11 -4.61
CA ARG A 167 17.25 -4.81 -4.73
C ARG A 167 18.21 -3.68 -4.35
N MET A 168 18.37 -2.74 -5.26
CA MET A 168 19.19 -1.53 -5.16
C MET A 168 18.27 -0.30 -5.18
N TYR A 169 18.45 0.61 -4.23
CA TYR A 169 17.60 1.80 -4.09
C TYR A 169 18.43 3.06 -4.35
N LYS A 170 18.18 3.74 -5.48
CA LYS A 170 18.85 5.00 -5.84
C LYS A 170 18.00 6.19 -5.38
N VAL A 171 18.57 7.10 -4.59
CA VAL A 171 17.91 8.35 -4.20
C VAL A 171 17.77 9.25 -5.43
N ALA A 172 16.57 9.69 -5.77
CA ALA A 172 16.26 10.50 -6.95
C ALA A 172 15.37 11.71 -6.60
N ARG A 173 15.53 12.80 -7.36
CA ARG A 173 14.63 13.97 -7.34
C ARG A 173 13.43 13.75 -8.28
N GLY A 174 12.38 14.51 -8.04
CA GLY A 174 11.09 14.42 -8.74
C GLY A 174 10.12 13.44 -8.07
N PRO A 175 8.82 13.50 -8.44
CA PRO A 175 7.85 12.49 -8.04
C PRO A 175 8.26 11.11 -8.58
N PRO A 176 7.81 10.00 -7.95
CA PRO A 176 8.12 8.66 -8.44
C PRO A 176 7.60 8.45 -9.88
N PRO A 177 8.40 7.88 -10.79
CA PRO A 177 7.98 7.65 -12.18
C PRO A 177 6.74 6.75 -12.23
N SER A 178 5.79 7.11 -13.10
CA SER A 178 4.56 6.35 -13.27
C SER A 178 4.86 4.96 -13.83
N SER A 179 3.98 3.99 -13.54
CA SER A 179 4.09 2.61 -14.06
C SER A 179 4.02 2.51 -15.59
N LYS A 180 3.61 3.59 -16.28
CA LYS A 180 3.71 3.74 -17.73
C LYS A 180 5.13 4.13 -18.16
N ARG A 181 5.70 5.19 -17.57
CA ARG A 181 7.08 5.62 -17.86
C ARG A 181 8.12 4.55 -17.53
N LEU A 182 7.89 3.76 -16.48
CA LEU A 182 8.74 2.60 -16.14
C LEU A 182 8.78 1.50 -17.23
N ARG A 183 7.85 1.48 -18.20
CA ARG A 183 7.93 0.61 -19.39
C ARG A 183 8.65 1.31 -20.54
N GLU A 184 8.33 2.57 -20.76
CA GLU A 184 8.97 3.43 -21.77
C GLU A 184 10.50 3.51 -21.53
N GLU A 185 10.94 3.55 -20.26
CA GLU A 185 12.36 3.47 -19.85
C GLU A 185 12.98 2.06 -20.05
N GLN A 186 12.20 0.97 -19.87
CA GLN A 186 12.66 -0.40 -20.13
C GLN A 186 12.90 -0.65 -21.63
N GLU A 187 12.03 -0.11 -22.48
CA GLU A 187 12.15 -0.18 -23.94
C GLU A 187 13.34 0.68 -24.42
N GLY A 188 13.52 1.88 -23.85
CA GLY A 188 14.64 2.77 -24.16
C GLY A 188 16.03 2.19 -23.85
N GLU A 189 16.24 1.63 -22.65
CA GLU A 189 17.54 1.00 -22.31
C GLU A 189 17.84 -0.26 -23.14
N ALA A 190 16.81 -0.99 -23.59
CA ALA A 190 16.99 -2.15 -24.45
C ALA A 190 17.45 -1.76 -25.86
N VAL A 191 16.83 -0.72 -26.45
CA VAL A 191 17.20 -0.20 -27.78
C VAL A 191 18.61 0.42 -27.78
N ALA A 192 19.03 1.05 -26.67
CA ALA A 192 20.39 1.54 -26.53
C ALA A 192 21.43 0.39 -26.61
N LYS A 193 21.25 -0.66 -25.79
CA LYS A 193 22.18 -1.80 -25.72
C LYS A 193 22.27 -2.62 -27.01
N GLY A 194 21.23 -2.62 -27.84
CA GLY A 194 21.27 -3.28 -29.15
C GLY A 194 22.24 -2.63 -30.14
N LYS A 195 22.34 -1.29 -30.13
CA LYS A 195 23.11 -0.53 -31.14
C LYS A 195 24.62 -0.57 -30.93
N ASP A 196 25.09 -0.76 -29.70
CA ASP A 196 26.52 -0.92 -29.40
C ASP A 196 27.09 -2.25 -29.92
N GLN A 197 26.24 -3.24 -30.23
CA GLN A 197 26.66 -4.60 -30.58
C GLN A 197 26.79 -4.86 -32.09
N GLU A 198 26.09 -4.11 -32.94
CA GLU A 198 26.19 -4.24 -34.42
C GLU A 198 27.44 -3.55 -35.01
N ASN A 199 28.00 -2.57 -34.31
CA ASN A 199 29.00 -1.65 -34.88
C ASN A 199 30.47 -2.10 -34.71
N ASN A 200 30.73 -3.34 -34.31
CA ASN A 200 32.08 -3.83 -34.00
C ASN A 200 32.43 -5.22 -34.58
N SER A 201 31.74 -5.66 -35.64
CA SER A 201 31.97 -6.94 -36.33
C SER A 201 32.36 -6.77 -37.82
N SER A 202 33.18 -5.76 -38.14
CA SER A 202 33.66 -5.51 -39.52
C SER A 202 35.06 -4.88 -39.56
N ARG A 203 36.06 -5.54 -38.95
CA ARG A 203 37.49 -5.26 -39.16
C ARG A 203 38.34 -6.53 -39.11
N ASP A 204 38.53 -7.17 -40.26
CA ASP A 204 39.57 -8.18 -40.46
C ASP A 204 40.97 -7.58 -40.28
N VAL A 205 41.82 -8.20 -39.45
CA VAL A 205 43.27 -7.97 -39.46
C VAL A 205 44.00 -9.30 -39.37
N VAL A 206 44.88 -9.50 -40.34
CA VAL A 206 45.69 -10.71 -40.61
C VAL A 206 46.59 -11.10 -39.43
N VAL A 207 46.68 -12.40 -39.17
CA VAL A 207 47.66 -13.01 -38.23
C VAL A 207 49.09 -12.90 -38.79
N ARG A 208 50.04 -12.47 -37.96
CA ARG A 208 51.46 -12.77 -38.14
C ARG A 208 52.12 -13.16 -36.80
N ASP A 209 53.09 -14.07 -36.91
CA ASP A 209 53.78 -14.76 -35.82
C ASP A 209 55.16 -14.13 -35.55
N SER A 210 55.68 -14.18 -34.31
CA SER A 210 57.12 -13.97 -33.94
C SER A 210 57.40 -14.11 -32.44
N HIS A 211 57.75 -15.34 -32.03
CA HIS A 211 58.79 -15.74 -31.06
C HIS A 211 59.53 -14.77 -30.08
N VAL A 212 59.64 -15.26 -28.82
CA VAL A 212 60.85 -15.38 -27.95
C VAL A 212 61.34 -14.22 -27.05
N GLY A 213 61.62 -14.57 -25.79
CA GLY A 213 62.63 -13.95 -24.90
C GLY A 213 62.11 -13.15 -23.69
N GLU A 214 62.82 -12.99 -22.56
CA GLU A 214 63.39 -13.96 -21.59
C GLU A 214 63.82 -13.19 -20.30
N ALA A 215 63.68 -13.82 -19.12
CA ALA A 215 64.32 -13.54 -17.81
C ALA A 215 64.28 -12.15 -17.11
N GLY A 216 64.41 -12.21 -15.77
CA GLY A 216 64.96 -11.14 -14.91
C GLY A 216 63.97 -10.14 -14.29
N SER A 217 64.16 -9.59 -13.09
CA SER A 217 64.62 -10.09 -11.77
C SER A 217 64.66 -8.89 -10.80
N TYR A 218 64.19 -9.11 -9.57
CA TYR A 218 64.25 -8.26 -8.36
C TYR A 218 65.39 -7.22 -8.21
N THR A 219 65.13 -6.11 -7.50
CA THR A 219 65.54 -5.93 -6.09
C THR A 219 64.96 -4.66 -5.41
N THR A 220 65.16 -4.53 -4.09
CA THR A 220 64.63 -3.49 -3.16
C THR A 220 65.62 -2.32 -2.92
N PRO A 221 65.33 -1.35 -2.02
CA PRO A 221 65.89 -1.44 -0.64
C PRO A 221 65.01 -0.85 0.50
N THR A 222 65.59 -0.78 1.72
CA THR A 222 64.95 -0.62 3.06
C THR A 222 65.96 0.02 4.07
N ALA A 223 65.63 0.53 5.28
CA ALA A 223 64.39 0.76 6.05
C ALA A 223 64.64 1.73 7.24
N ALA A 224 63.55 2.17 7.92
CA ALA A 224 63.52 2.78 9.28
C ALA A 224 64.12 4.21 9.41
N THR A 225 64.07 4.96 10.53
CA THR A 225 63.58 4.79 11.94
C THR A 225 62.70 6.01 12.35
N SER A 226 62.35 6.45 13.59
CA SER A 226 62.38 6.03 15.03
C SER A 226 61.57 7.04 15.89
N ALA A 227 61.00 6.61 17.04
CA ALA A 227 60.75 7.42 18.28
C ALA A 227 59.77 8.64 18.24
N GLU A 228 59.28 9.21 19.36
CA GLU A 228 58.68 8.72 20.65
C GLU A 228 58.20 9.94 21.48
N ASP A 229 57.08 9.84 22.21
CA ASP A 229 56.90 10.10 23.67
C ASP A 229 55.39 10.25 24.03
N LYS A 230 55.04 10.64 25.27
CA LYS A 230 53.92 10.05 26.03
C LYS A 230 53.46 10.94 27.20
N ARG A 231 52.24 10.67 27.72
CA ARG A 231 51.65 11.12 29.02
C ARG A 231 51.05 12.54 29.07
N ASP A 232 50.15 12.89 29.99
CA ASP A 232 49.10 12.13 30.73
C ASP A 232 48.22 13.12 31.56
N GLY A 233 47.01 12.72 31.95
CA GLY A 233 46.33 13.15 33.18
C GLY A 233 45.69 14.56 33.27
N GLY A 234 44.54 14.65 33.93
CA GLY A 234 43.97 15.94 34.39
C GLY A 234 42.44 15.97 34.50
N ALA A 235 41.90 15.70 35.70
CA ALA A 235 40.47 15.89 36.01
C ALA A 235 40.32 16.77 37.27
N VAL A 236 39.33 17.67 37.29
CA VAL A 236 38.98 18.52 38.44
C VAL A 236 37.46 18.64 38.55
N THR A 237 36.93 18.67 39.78
CA THR A 237 35.50 18.71 40.10
C THR A 237 35.20 19.77 41.17
N ALA A 238 34.21 20.63 40.93
CA ALA A 238 33.50 21.46 41.91
C ALA A 238 32.36 22.21 41.20
N SER A 239 31.33 22.76 41.84
CA SER A 239 30.55 22.33 43.02
C SER A 239 29.28 23.20 43.07
N LEU A 240 28.27 22.69 43.78
CA LEU A 240 27.00 23.31 44.19
C LEU A 240 26.91 24.86 44.15
N GLU A 241 25.71 25.34 43.77
CA GLU A 241 24.99 26.24 44.68
C GLU A 241 23.49 25.93 44.68
N THR A 242 22.82 26.14 45.82
CA THR A 242 21.42 25.75 46.05
C THR A 242 20.60 26.94 46.52
N HIS A 243 19.41 27.15 45.94
CA HIS A 243 18.42 28.04 46.55
C HIS A 243 17.05 27.34 46.69
N LYS A 244 16.72 26.99 47.93
CA LYS A 244 15.38 26.58 48.35
C LYS A 244 14.61 27.82 48.79
N ARG A 245 13.42 28.07 48.24
CA ARG A 245 12.37 28.85 48.92
C ARG A 245 11.01 28.20 48.71
N GLU A 246 10.40 27.96 49.85
CA GLU A 246 9.08 27.40 50.12
C GLU A 246 8.47 28.36 51.16
N VAL A 247 7.16 28.62 51.12
CA VAL A 247 6.27 29.02 52.25
C VAL A 247 4.94 29.59 51.72
N ASP A 248 3.85 29.01 52.22
CA ASP A 248 2.46 29.50 52.35
C ASP A 248 1.63 29.94 51.10
N LYS A 249 0.35 29.52 50.93
CA LYS A 249 -0.94 29.75 51.68
C LYS A 249 -1.54 31.13 51.30
N ALA A 250 -2.86 31.37 51.24
CA ALA A 250 -4.07 30.59 51.58
C ALA A 250 -5.20 31.01 50.60
N GLU A 251 -6.14 30.16 50.19
CA GLU A 251 -7.48 29.89 50.77
C GLU A 251 -8.63 30.37 49.86
N GLN A 252 -9.86 29.88 50.16
CA GLN A 252 -11.18 30.35 49.69
C GLN A 252 -11.49 30.28 48.17
N GLY A 253 -12.64 29.75 47.76
CA GLY A 253 -13.69 29.07 48.54
C GLY A 253 -15.01 28.93 47.74
N GLN A 254 -15.91 28.07 48.23
CA GLN A 254 -17.29 27.87 47.74
C GLN A 254 -17.40 27.33 46.29
N GLY A 255 -17.91 26.12 46.02
CA GLY A 255 -18.43 25.10 46.93
C GLY A 255 -19.92 25.22 47.21
N VAL A 256 -20.74 24.58 46.39
CA VAL A 256 -22.10 24.10 46.71
C VAL A 256 -22.33 22.77 45.98
N ALA A 257 -23.06 21.85 46.62
CA ALA A 257 -23.30 20.50 46.11
C ALA A 257 -24.80 20.18 46.08
N ALA A 258 -25.26 19.63 44.95
CA ALA A 258 -26.45 18.78 44.83
C ALA A 258 -26.21 17.88 43.59
N ALA A 259 -26.23 16.55 43.62
CA ALA A 259 -27.07 15.55 44.30
C ALA A 259 -28.29 15.10 43.49
N ALA A 260 -28.09 13.97 42.80
CA ALA A 260 -29.03 12.84 42.65
C ALA A 260 -30.23 12.93 41.67
N ALA A 261 -30.84 11.74 41.53
CA ALA A 261 -32.12 11.37 40.94
C ALA A 261 -32.25 11.30 39.40
N ALA A 262 -32.72 10.14 38.94
CA ALA A 262 -33.00 9.81 37.55
C ALA A 262 -34.53 9.71 37.30
N ALA A 263 -34.93 9.99 36.06
CA ALA A 263 -36.18 9.55 35.44
C ALA A 263 -35.88 9.34 33.94
N ALA A 264 -35.99 8.15 33.37
CA ALA A 264 -37.22 7.41 33.02
C ALA A 264 -37.93 7.99 31.77
N ALA A 265 -38.01 7.18 30.72
CA ALA A 265 -38.72 7.50 29.47
C ALA A 265 -40.23 7.19 29.55
N PRO A 266 -41.03 7.64 28.57
CA PRO A 266 -41.78 6.63 27.79
C PRO A 266 -41.99 6.94 26.30
N ALA A 267 -42.41 5.90 25.58
CA ALA A 267 -43.11 5.86 24.28
C ALA A 267 -43.96 4.56 24.26
N PRO A 268 -44.82 4.25 23.25
CA PRO A 268 -45.34 5.02 22.12
C PRO A 268 -46.88 5.26 22.27
N PRO A 269 -47.72 5.50 21.23
CA PRO A 269 -48.19 4.42 20.32
C PRO A 269 -48.59 4.80 18.86
N PRO A 270 -48.58 3.82 17.92
CA PRO A 270 -49.39 3.80 16.69
C PRO A 270 -50.38 2.59 16.68
N PRO A 271 -51.16 2.30 15.61
CA PRO A 271 -51.60 3.12 14.47
C PRO A 271 -53.14 3.23 14.39
N ALA A 272 -53.66 4.05 13.45
CA ALA A 272 -55.08 4.02 13.04
C ALA A 272 -55.25 3.25 11.72
N ALA A 273 -56.31 2.45 11.61
CA ALA A 273 -56.63 1.67 10.42
C ALA A 273 -57.62 2.40 9.50
N VAL A 274 -57.52 2.16 8.18
CA VAL A 274 -58.54 2.52 7.19
C VAL A 274 -58.91 1.25 6.41
N ALA A 275 -60.20 1.05 6.17
CA ALA A 275 -60.73 -0.25 5.76
C ALA A 275 -60.76 -0.47 4.25
N VAL A 276 -60.80 -1.77 3.92
CA VAL A 276 -60.93 -2.38 2.59
C VAL A 276 -62.10 -1.81 1.77
N SER A 277 -61.91 -1.70 0.45
CA SER A 277 -62.99 -1.96 -0.49
C SER A 277 -62.47 -2.77 -1.69
N VAL A 278 -63.15 -3.85 -2.04
CA VAL A 278 -62.82 -4.76 -3.15
C VAL A 278 -64.04 -4.82 -4.06
N GLN A 279 -63.86 -4.60 -5.36
CA GLN A 279 -64.96 -4.75 -6.31
C GLN A 279 -64.48 -5.09 -7.73
N ALA A 280 -64.97 -6.22 -8.23
CA ALA A 280 -64.98 -6.67 -9.63
C ALA A 280 -65.94 -7.88 -9.71
N PRO A 281 -66.46 -8.26 -10.90
CA PRO A 281 -66.52 -7.55 -12.18
C PRO A 281 -67.98 -7.18 -12.55
N PRO A 282 -68.23 -6.79 -13.80
CA PRO A 282 -69.37 -7.35 -14.54
C PRO A 282 -68.92 -8.02 -15.85
N GLU A 283 -69.56 -9.14 -16.19
CA GLU A 283 -69.42 -9.80 -17.50
C GLU A 283 -70.35 -9.15 -18.52
N GLN A 284 -69.88 -8.92 -19.76
CA GLN A 284 -70.75 -8.94 -20.95
C GLN A 284 -70.02 -9.51 -22.18
N SER A 285 -70.81 -10.18 -23.02
CA SER A 285 -70.37 -10.91 -24.21
C SER A 285 -69.96 -9.97 -25.36
N GLY A 286 -68.93 -10.37 -26.14
CA GLY A 286 -68.48 -9.68 -27.34
C GLY A 286 -67.79 -10.65 -28.31
N SER A 287 -68.25 -10.68 -29.55
CA SER A 287 -67.88 -11.63 -30.63
C SER A 287 -66.37 -11.85 -30.85
N VAL A 288 -65.99 -13.12 -31.07
CA VAL A 288 -64.66 -13.50 -31.57
C VAL A 288 -64.41 -12.91 -32.96
N THR A 289 -63.31 -12.18 -33.11
CA THR A 289 -62.65 -11.90 -34.40
C THR A 289 -61.15 -12.08 -34.17
N ALA A 290 -60.46 -12.77 -35.08
CA ALA A 290 -59.05 -13.07 -34.91
C ALA A 290 -58.20 -11.79 -34.98
N PRO A 291 -57.26 -11.55 -34.04
CA PRO A 291 -56.36 -10.42 -34.13
C PRO A 291 -55.40 -10.60 -35.32
N GLU A 292 -55.20 -9.51 -36.06
CA GLU A 292 -54.21 -9.39 -37.13
C GLU A 292 -52.80 -9.74 -36.59
N PRO A 293 -51.94 -10.44 -37.35
CA PRO A 293 -50.62 -10.84 -36.86
C PRO A 293 -49.79 -9.60 -36.53
N LEU A 294 -49.44 -9.45 -35.25
CA LEU A 294 -48.65 -8.33 -34.75
C LEU A 294 -47.36 -8.18 -35.58
N PRO A 295 -46.97 -6.96 -35.97
CA PRO A 295 -45.72 -6.74 -36.69
C PRO A 295 -44.55 -7.29 -35.86
N PRO A 296 -43.50 -7.82 -36.51
CA PRO A 296 -42.38 -8.42 -35.79
C PRO A 296 -41.79 -7.37 -34.85
N VAL A 297 -41.89 -7.64 -33.55
CA VAL A 297 -41.32 -6.77 -32.50
C VAL A 297 -39.81 -6.81 -32.70
N LEU A 298 -39.28 -5.76 -33.34
CA LEU A 298 -37.86 -5.54 -33.47
C LEU A 298 -37.27 -5.59 -32.04
N PRO A 299 -36.22 -6.39 -31.80
CA PRO A 299 -35.58 -6.39 -30.49
C PRO A 299 -35.16 -4.96 -30.16
N PRO A 300 -35.40 -4.46 -28.94
CA PRO A 300 -35.04 -3.09 -28.58
C PRO A 300 -33.54 -2.88 -28.87
N PRO A 301 -33.14 -1.70 -29.37
CA PRO A 301 -31.75 -1.46 -29.76
C PRO A 301 -30.84 -1.79 -28.57
N THR A 302 -29.78 -2.56 -28.82
CA THR A 302 -28.88 -3.08 -27.79
C THR A 302 -27.99 -1.98 -27.23
N GLU A 303 -28.59 -1.13 -26.40
CA GLU A 303 -27.97 0.00 -25.72
C GLU A 303 -26.84 -0.50 -24.82
N LYS A 304 -25.59 -0.27 -25.25
CA LYS A 304 -24.41 -0.69 -24.50
C LYS A 304 -24.20 0.26 -23.33
N ARG A 305 -24.03 -0.28 -22.11
CA ARG A 305 -23.85 0.52 -20.90
C ARG A 305 -22.48 0.29 -20.28
N HIS A 306 -21.82 1.36 -19.85
CA HIS A 306 -20.56 1.23 -19.12
C HIS A 306 -20.85 0.94 -17.64
N LEU A 307 -20.54 -0.28 -17.21
CA LEU A 307 -20.87 -0.79 -15.88
C LEU A 307 -19.62 -1.03 -15.02
N TYR A 308 -19.78 -0.80 -13.71
CA TYR A 308 -18.80 -1.11 -12.67
C TYR A 308 -19.46 -1.98 -11.60
N GLN A 309 -18.72 -2.88 -10.95
CA GLN A 309 -19.27 -3.74 -9.89
C GLN A 309 -18.41 -3.87 -8.62
N VAL A 310 -19.09 -3.85 -7.47
CA VAL A 310 -18.62 -4.43 -6.21
C VAL A 310 -19.22 -5.84 -6.12
N LEU A 311 -18.40 -6.86 -5.84
CA LEU A 311 -18.87 -8.22 -5.58
C LEU A 311 -18.47 -8.66 -4.16
N ILE A 312 -19.46 -8.95 -3.33
CA ILE A 312 -19.29 -9.44 -1.97
C ILE A 312 -19.66 -10.94 -1.97
N LYS A 313 -18.69 -11.81 -1.69
CA LYS A 313 -18.96 -13.26 -1.68
C LYS A 313 -19.57 -13.72 -0.36
N HIS A 314 -20.12 -14.92 -0.34
CA HIS A 314 -20.43 -15.67 0.89
C HIS A 314 -19.90 -17.10 0.79
N LYS A 315 -19.99 -17.87 1.86
CA LYS A 315 -19.50 -19.26 1.95
C LYS A 315 -20.10 -20.20 0.88
N ASP A 316 -21.31 -19.89 0.42
CA ASP A 316 -22.14 -20.76 -0.44
C ASP A 316 -21.97 -20.48 -1.96
N VAL A 317 -21.16 -19.49 -2.36
CA VAL A 317 -20.93 -19.16 -3.77
C VAL A 317 -20.04 -20.19 -4.46
N ARG A 318 -20.15 -20.34 -5.79
CA ARG A 318 -19.40 -21.34 -6.58
C ARG A 318 -17.86 -21.33 -6.40
N ARG A 319 -17.29 -20.21 -5.96
CA ARG A 319 -15.87 -20.09 -5.56
C ARG A 319 -15.70 -19.15 -4.37
N PRO A 320 -15.78 -19.65 -3.11
CA PRO A 320 -15.77 -18.85 -1.88
C PRO A 320 -14.32 -18.50 -1.48
N VAL A 321 -13.62 -17.82 -2.39
CA VAL A 321 -12.24 -17.38 -2.26
C VAL A 321 -12.13 -15.98 -2.89
N SER A 322 -11.54 -15.02 -2.19
CA SER A 322 -11.35 -13.68 -2.77
C SER A 322 -10.32 -13.67 -3.89
N LEU A 323 -10.62 -12.91 -4.95
CA LEU A 323 -9.75 -12.68 -6.10
C LEU A 323 -9.20 -11.25 -6.16
N ALA A 324 -9.57 -10.40 -5.19
CA ALA A 324 -9.16 -9.00 -5.11
C ALA A 324 -7.67 -8.85 -4.75
N PRO A 325 -7.02 -7.73 -5.13
CA PRO A 325 -5.62 -7.47 -4.77
C PRO A 325 -5.37 -7.48 -3.25
N ARG A 326 -6.35 -7.01 -2.45
CA ARG A 326 -6.21 -6.78 -1.00
C ARG A 326 -6.10 -8.06 -0.16
N ASN A 327 -6.76 -9.14 -0.58
CA ASN A 327 -6.90 -10.40 0.17
C ASN A 327 -6.94 -11.63 -0.76
N LYS A 328 -6.12 -11.61 -1.83
CA LYS A 328 -6.10 -12.64 -2.88
C LYS A 328 -5.79 -14.03 -2.31
N GLY A 329 -6.77 -14.93 -2.35
CA GLY A 329 -6.64 -16.30 -1.88
C GLY A 329 -7.32 -16.60 -0.53
N ASP A 330 -7.78 -15.57 0.19
CA ASP A 330 -8.49 -15.75 1.46
C ASP A 330 -9.82 -16.50 1.24
N LYS A 331 -10.08 -17.53 2.05
CA LYS A 331 -11.31 -18.31 2.01
C LYS A 331 -12.44 -17.56 2.72
N ILE A 332 -13.57 -17.41 2.05
CA ILE A 332 -14.74 -16.68 2.54
C ILE A 332 -15.63 -17.60 3.38
N THR A 333 -15.91 -17.20 4.62
CA THR A 333 -16.65 -17.99 5.62
C THR A 333 -17.99 -17.37 6.06
N ARG A 334 -18.22 -16.08 5.80
CA ARG A 334 -19.46 -15.38 6.14
C ARG A 334 -20.67 -15.92 5.37
N SER A 335 -21.86 -15.80 5.95
CA SER A 335 -23.12 -16.26 5.37
C SER A 335 -23.64 -15.33 4.26
N LYS A 336 -24.65 -15.81 3.53
CA LYS A 336 -25.38 -15.03 2.52
C LYS A 336 -26.04 -13.77 3.13
N SER A 337 -26.67 -13.90 4.30
CA SER A 337 -27.27 -12.77 5.02
C SER A 337 -26.23 -11.74 5.48
N ASP A 338 -25.02 -12.17 5.85
CA ASP A 338 -23.94 -11.23 6.19
C ASP A 338 -23.47 -10.44 4.95
N ALA A 339 -23.45 -11.07 3.77
CA ALA A 339 -23.09 -10.42 2.51
C ALA A 339 -24.13 -9.37 2.09
N LEU A 340 -25.43 -9.68 2.22
CA LEU A 340 -26.52 -8.71 2.02
C LEU A 340 -26.45 -7.56 3.02
N THR A 341 -26.23 -7.87 4.31
CA THR A 341 -26.12 -6.86 5.37
C THR A 341 -24.94 -5.93 5.13
N LEU A 342 -23.81 -6.47 4.65
CA LEU A 342 -22.63 -5.68 4.28
C LEU A 342 -22.87 -4.83 3.02
N ALA A 343 -23.61 -5.33 2.02
CA ALA A 343 -24.01 -4.55 0.85
C ALA A 343 -24.94 -3.38 1.22
N GLY A 344 -25.95 -3.63 2.07
CA GLY A 344 -26.81 -2.57 2.61
C GLY A 344 -26.05 -1.54 3.46
N ALA A 345 -25.10 -2.00 4.29
CA ALA A 345 -24.25 -1.13 5.09
C ALA A 345 -23.24 -0.31 4.27
N ILE A 346 -22.90 -0.73 3.04
CA ILE A 346 -22.13 0.08 2.10
C ILE A 346 -22.99 1.22 1.54
N LEU A 347 -24.19 0.90 1.04
CA LEU A 347 -25.13 1.91 0.54
C LEU A 347 -25.44 2.96 1.63
N ALA A 348 -25.81 2.52 2.83
CA ALA A 348 -26.13 3.42 3.95
C ALA A 348 -24.95 4.29 4.45
N ARG A 349 -23.70 4.02 4.05
CA ARG A 349 -22.51 4.83 4.41
C ARG A 349 -22.10 5.84 3.34
N HIS A 350 -22.35 5.51 2.07
CA HIS A 350 -21.84 6.26 0.92
C HIS A 350 -22.95 6.96 0.11
N GLY A 351 -24.21 6.64 0.39
CA GLY A 351 -25.39 7.27 -0.22
C GLY A 351 -26.41 6.21 -0.64
N ASP A 352 -27.68 6.43 -0.30
CA ASP A 352 -28.78 5.56 -0.70
C ASP A 352 -28.84 5.35 -2.22
N GLN A 353 -29.63 4.36 -2.67
CA GLN A 353 -29.94 4.11 -4.09
C GLN A 353 -30.47 5.36 -4.84
N LYS A 354 -30.97 6.37 -4.11
CA LYS A 354 -31.46 7.65 -4.62
C LYS A 354 -30.44 8.80 -4.56
N ALA A 355 -29.23 8.58 -4.05
CA ALA A 355 -28.10 9.51 -4.20
C ALA A 355 -27.50 9.39 -5.62
N VAL A 356 -26.85 10.45 -6.10
CA VAL A 356 -26.00 10.39 -7.30
C VAL A 356 -24.57 10.18 -6.81
N TRP A 357 -23.95 9.08 -7.22
CA TRP A 357 -22.60 8.70 -6.82
C TRP A 357 -21.58 9.15 -7.87
N SER A 358 -20.43 9.68 -7.44
CA SER A 358 -19.29 9.85 -8.33
C SER A 358 -18.61 8.50 -8.60
N LEU A 359 -17.93 8.42 -9.75
CA LEU A 359 -17.16 7.23 -10.11
C LEU A 359 -16.02 6.97 -9.11
N ASP A 360 -15.35 8.00 -8.60
CA ASP A 360 -14.23 7.86 -7.65
C ASP A 360 -14.67 7.34 -6.27
N GLU A 361 -15.86 7.73 -5.79
CA GLU A 361 -16.47 7.16 -4.58
C GLU A 361 -16.76 5.67 -4.77
N PHE A 362 -17.37 5.29 -5.91
CA PHE A 362 -17.65 3.88 -6.21
C PHE A 362 -16.37 3.06 -6.37
N ILE A 363 -15.34 3.60 -7.05
CA ILE A 363 -14.01 3.00 -7.17
C ILE A 363 -13.35 2.78 -5.81
N THR A 364 -13.56 3.69 -4.85
CA THR A 364 -13.07 3.55 -3.47
C THR A 364 -13.76 2.38 -2.77
N VAL A 365 -15.09 2.31 -2.83
CA VAL A 365 -15.88 1.17 -2.30
C VAL A 365 -15.46 -0.16 -2.94
N VAL A 366 -15.18 -0.19 -4.25
CA VAL A 366 -14.67 -1.39 -4.93
C VAL A 366 -13.32 -1.84 -4.37
N ARG A 367 -12.39 -0.93 -4.09
CA ARG A 367 -11.04 -1.27 -3.57
C ARG A 367 -11.09 -1.88 -2.17
N ASP A 368 -12.01 -1.41 -1.33
CA ASP A 368 -12.16 -1.88 0.04
C ASP A 368 -12.97 -3.19 0.13
N TYR A 369 -14.08 -3.29 -0.61
CA TYR A 369 -15.09 -4.34 -0.40
C TYR A 369 -15.24 -5.38 -1.52
N SER A 370 -14.80 -5.10 -2.77
CA SER A 370 -15.01 -6.03 -3.89
C SER A 370 -14.00 -7.17 -3.88
N GLU A 371 -14.49 -8.42 -3.98
CA GLU A 371 -13.70 -9.66 -3.94
C GLU A 371 -13.60 -10.36 -5.30
N CYS A 372 -14.05 -9.70 -6.37
CA CYS A 372 -13.92 -10.15 -7.76
C CYS A 372 -12.53 -9.85 -8.33
N GLY A 373 -12.17 -10.55 -9.41
CA GLY A 373 -11.00 -10.19 -10.22
C GLY A 373 -11.11 -8.81 -10.88
N SER A 374 -12.33 -8.29 -11.09
CA SER A 374 -12.57 -6.94 -11.63
C SER A 374 -12.07 -5.82 -10.72
N ALA A 375 -11.86 -6.07 -9.41
CA ALA A 375 -11.27 -5.09 -8.49
C ALA A 375 -9.88 -4.60 -8.96
N LYS A 376 -9.16 -5.39 -9.77
CA LYS A 376 -7.90 -4.96 -10.43
C LYS A 376 -8.09 -3.84 -11.46
N ARG A 377 -9.27 -3.72 -12.05
CA ARG A 377 -9.70 -2.65 -12.98
C ARG A 377 -10.59 -1.61 -12.27
N ASN A 378 -10.45 -1.47 -10.95
CA ASN A 378 -11.36 -0.66 -10.12
C ASN A 378 -12.85 -1.06 -10.24
N GLY A 379 -13.15 -2.32 -10.58
CA GLY A 379 -14.52 -2.85 -10.66
C GLY A 379 -15.13 -2.81 -12.06
N ASP A 380 -14.47 -2.09 -12.98
CA ASP A 380 -14.86 -1.90 -14.37
C ASP A 380 -15.17 -3.23 -15.10
N LEU A 381 -16.32 -3.27 -15.76
CA LEU A 381 -16.75 -4.33 -16.68
C LEU A 381 -16.50 -3.96 -18.15
N GLY A 382 -16.45 -2.66 -18.46
CA GLY A 382 -16.49 -2.10 -19.82
C GLY A 382 -17.91 -1.83 -20.30
N MET A 383 -18.07 -1.69 -21.62
CA MET A 383 -19.38 -1.61 -22.28
C MET A 383 -20.03 -2.99 -22.32
N VAL A 384 -21.21 -3.11 -21.71
CA VAL A 384 -21.97 -4.36 -21.55
C VAL A 384 -23.27 -4.28 -22.37
N GLU A 385 -23.63 -5.38 -23.01
CA GLU A 385 -24.90 -5.57 -23.75
C GLU A 385 -25.88 -6.42 -22.94
N SER A 386 -27.19 -6.21 -23.12
CA SER A 386 -28.20 -7.02 -22.43
C SER A 386 -28.14 -8.48 -22.89
N GLY A 387 -28.13 -9.42 -21.94
CA GLY A 387 -27.88 -10.85 -22.18
C GLY A 387 -26.40 -11.26 -21.99
N THR A 388 -25.54 -10.39 -21.47
CA THR A 388 -24.12 -10.70 -21.19
C THR A 388 -23.94 -11.44 -19.86
N TYR A 389 -24.83 -11.21 -18.88
CA TYR A 389 -24.72 -11.79 -17.54
C TYR A 389 -25.99 -12.58 -17.17
N THR A 390 -26.05 -13.05 -15.93
CA THR A 390 -27.26 -13.65 -15.35
C THR A 390 -28.42 -12.66 -15.34
N GLU A 391 -29.64 -13.14 -15.61
CA GLU A 391 -30.86 -12.34 -15.73
C GLU A 391 -31.07 -11.32 -14.59
N SER A 392 -30.82 -11.73 -13.33
CA SER A 392 -30.93 -10.84 -12.16
C SER A 392 -29.95 -9.66 -12.19
N PHE A 393 -28.75 -9.86 -12.77
CA PHE A 393 -27.74 -8.82 -12.94
C PHE A 393 -28.12 -7.86 -14.06
N ASP A 394 -28.52 -8.38 -15.23
CA ASP A 394 -28.85 -7.54 -16.37
C ASP A 394 -30.15 -6.75 -16.14
N LEU A 395 -31.19 -7.34 -15.55
CA LEU A 395 -32.41 -6.60 -15.15
C LEU A 395 -32.07 -5.41 -14.23
N ALA A 396 -31.16 -5.58 -13.28
CA ALA A 396 -30.74 -4.49 -12.40
C ALA A 396 -29.84 -3.46 -13.10
N ALA A 397 -28.93 -3.89 -13.98
CA ALA A 397 -28.02 -3.01 -14.72
C ALA A 397 -28.74 -2.15 -15.78
N PHE A 398 -29.69 -2.74 -16.51
CA PHE A 398 -30.44 -2.06 -17.55
C PHE A 398 -31.65 -1.26 -17.01
N ALA A 399 -32.00 -1.42 -15.73
CA ALA A 399 -32.92 -0.54 -15.01
C ALA A 399 -32.26 0.71 -14.37
N LEU A 400 -30.93 0.81 -14.30
CA LEU A 400 -30.23 1.95 -13.66
C LEU A 400 -30.12 3.20 -14.54
N ASP A 401 -30.31 4.38 -13.93
CA ASP A 401 -29.89 5.67 -14.51
C ASP A 401 -28.36 5.87 -14.38
N CYS A 402 -27.82 6.79 -15.18
CA CYS A 402 -26.43 7.23 -15.06
C CYS A 402 -26.12 7.79 -13.66
N GLY A 403 -24.99 7.41 -13.07
CA GLY A 403 -24.56 7.87 -11.74
C GLY A 403 -25.28 7.19 -10.56
N ARG A 404 -26.05 6.12 -10.78
CA ARG A 404 -26.76 5.37 -9.74
C ARG A 404 -26.07 4.06 -9.37
N VAL A 405 -26.35 3.57 -8.17
CA VAL A 405 -25.97 2.23 -7.68
C VAL A 405 -27.22 1.36 -7.47
N SER A 406 -27.16 0.10 -7.87
CA SER A 406 -28.25 -0.87 -7.72
C SER A 406 -28.59 -1.20 -6.26
N ALA A 407 -29.75 -1.80 -6.05
CA ALA A 407 -29.97 -2.65 -4.89
C ALA A 407 -28.96 -3.82 -4.86
N PRO A 408 -28.75 -4.49 -3.71
CA PRO A 408 -27.96 -5.72 -3.64
C PRO A 408 -28.55 -6.82 -4.53
N VAL A 409 -27.87 -7.18 -5.61
CA VAL A 409 -28.30 -8.22 -6.57
C VAL A 409 -27.66 -9.55 -6.22
N GLU A 410 -28.43 -10.63 -6.18
CA GLU A 410 -27.91 -11.97 -5.92
C GLU A 410 -27.60 -12.74 -7.20
N THR A 411 -26.44 -13.42 -7.24
CA THR A 411 -26.05 -14.38 -8.29
C THR A 411 -25.28 -15.56 -7.68
N GLU A 412 -24.96 -16.60 -8.49
CA GLU A 412 -24.07 -17.70 -8.09
C GLU A 412 -22.66 -17.27 -7.63
N LEU A 413 -22.24 -16.05 -7.98
CA LEU A 413 -20.92 -15.50 -7.66
C LEU A 413 -20.90 -14.74 -6.32
N GLY A 414 -22.07 -14.33 -5.82
CA GLY A 414 -22.24 -13.56 -4.59
C GLY A 414 -23.28 -12.45 -4.70
N VAL A 415 -23.15 -11.44 -3.84
CA VAL A 415 -23.98 -10.23 -3.83
C VAL A 415 -23.25 -9.13 -4.59
N HIS A 416 -23.90 -8.57 -5.62
CA HIS A 416 -23.38 -7.49 -6.45
C HIS A 416 -24.01 -6.15 -6.07
N LEU A 417 -23.20 -5.09 -6.09
CA LEU A 417 -23.67 -3.71 -6.28
C LEU A 417 -23.16 -3.24 -7.64
N ILE A 418 -24.05 -2.77 -8.49
CA ILE A 418 -23.78 -2.36 -9.88
C ILE A 418 -23.86 -0.83 -9.93
N TYR A 419 -22.87 -0.18 -10.54
CA TYR A 419 -22.89 1.26 -10.85
C TYR A 419 -22.88 1.46 -12.37
N ARG A 420 -23.78 2.32 -12.86
CA ARG A 420 -23.79 2.79 -14.25
C ARG A 420 -23.02 4.11 -14.35
N ALA A 421 -21.93 4.12 -15.10
CA ALA A 421 -21.23 5.36 -15.42
C ALA A 421 -22.07 6.24 -16.36
N ALA A 422 -21.75 7.54 -16.40
CA ALA A 422 -22.49 8.56 -17.14
C ALA A 422 -22.35 8.43 -18.67
#